data_AF-A0A420R7E6-F1
#
_entry.id   AF-A0A420R7E6-F1
#
_cell.length_a   1.000
_cell.length_b   1.000
_cell.length_c   1.000
_cell.angle_alpha   90.00
_cell.angle_beta   90.00
_cell.angle_gamma   90.00
#
_symmetry.space_group_name_H-M   'P 1'
#
loop_
_entity.id
_entity.type
_entity.pdbx_description
1 polymer ?
#
loop_
_entity_poly.entity_id
_entity_poly.type
_entity_poly.pdbx_seq_one_letter_code
_entity_poly.pdbx_strand_id
1 'polypeptide(L)'
;RGQAYKAILFAWENAKRAIKNGKRLTLELRPETRSDAQNRHYHGLIAQIAAHIGGDLADPDDAKRILISAFKIETQDVLADEWAKFGDLRMGRGLHKEIVVLGTQSRGFSKKLGAAFIEWLYAFGVAHKVQFKAQEEK
;
A
#
# COMPACT_ATOMS: atom_id res chain seq x y z
N ARG A 1 -18.05 21.92 9.57
CA ARG A 1 -17.24 22.26 8.37
C ARG A 1 -16.45 21.01 7.98
N GLY A 2 -16.68 20.47 6.79
CA GLY A 2 -16.33 19.09 6.42
C GLY A 2 -14.84 18.84 6.12
N GLN A 3 -14.46 17.55 6.09
CA GLN A 3 -13.12 17.04 5.82
C GLN A 3 -12.50 17.61 4.53
N ALA A 4 -13.31 17.79 3.47
CA ALA A 4 -12.88 18.38 2.20
C ALA A 4 -12.33 19.81 2.34
N TYR A 5 -12.94 20.64 3.21
CA TYR A 5 -12.48 22.01 3.44
C TYR A 5 -11.09 22.02 4.09
N LYS A 6 -10.85 21.13 5.07
CA LYS A 6 -9.53 20.96 5.70
C LYS A 6 -8.48 20.49 4.69
N ALA A 7 -8.84 19.54 3.82
CA ALA A 7 -7.95 19.03 2.78
C ALA A 7 -7.50 20.13 1.80
N ILE A 8 -8.43 21.01 1.38
CA ILE A 8 -8.11 22.13 0.48
C ILE A 8 -7.16 23.13 1.16
N LEU A 9 -7.42 23.49 2.43
CA LEU A 9 -6.54 24.40 3.16
C LEU A 9 -5.14 23.80 3.36
N PHE A 10 -5.06 22.51 3.69
CA PHE A 10 -3.78 21.81 3.82
C PHE A 10 -3.02 21.77 2.49
N ALA A 11 -3.70 21.47 1.37
CA ALA A 11 -3.10 21.49 0.05
C ALA A 11 -2.57 22.89 -0.31
N TRP A 12 -3.33 23.93 -0.01
CA TRP A 12 -2.94 25.32 -0.25
C TRP A 12 -1.68 25.73 0.53
N GLU A 13 -1.60 25.38 1.81
CA GLU A 13 -0.41 25.70 2.64
C GLU A 13 0.86 24.99 2.14
N ASN A 14 0.75 23.74 1.70
CA ASN A 14 1.88 23.02 1.10
C ASN A 14 2.27 23.59 -0.28
N ALA A 15 1.28 23.94 -1.10
CA ALA A 15 1.50 24.51 -2.42
C ALA A 15 2.25 25.85 -2.33
N LYS A 16 1.83 26.75 -1.43
CA LYS A 16 2.53 28.03 -1.18
C LYS A 16 4.01 27.83 -0.90
N ARG A 17 4.35 26.88 -0.01
CA ARG A 17 5.74 26.60 0.37
C ARG A 17 6.56 26.11 -0.82
N ALA A 18 6.00 25.21 -1.62
CA ALA A 18 6.70 24.65 -2.78
C ALA A 18 6.84 25.65 -3.94
N ILE A 19 5.84 26.49 -4.20
CA ILE A 19 5.90 27.58 -5.19
C ILE A 19 6.98 28.60 -4.78
N LYS A 20 7.03 28.98 -3.49
CA LYS A 20 8.07 29.90 -2.97
C LYS A 20 9.49 29.36 -3.21
N ASN A 21 9.64 28.04 -3.26
CA ASN A 21 10.91 27.36 -3.52
C ASN A 21 11.15 27.07 -5.02
N GLY A 22 10.36 27.65 -5.93
CA GLY A 22 10.54 27.52 -7.38
C GLY A 22 10.15 26.15 -7.97
N LYS A 23 9.46 25.30 -7.21
CA LYS A 23 9.08 23.96 -7.67
C LYS A 23 7.81 24.00 -8.53
N ARG A 24 7.79 23.23 -9.62
CA ARG A 24 6.56 22.96 -10.38
C ARG A 24 5.68 21.99 -9.60
N LEU A 25 4.38 22.29 -9.53
CA LEU A 25 3.40 21.48 -8.82
C LEU A 25 2.30 21.03 -9.77
N THR A 26 1.82 19.81 -9.57
CA THR A 26 0.59 19.28 -10.15
C THR A 26 -0.36 18.97 -9.01
N LEU A 27 -1.58 19.49 -9.09
CA LEU A 27 -2.61 19.29 -8.07
C LEU A 27 -3.81 18.61 -8.73
N GLU A 28 -4.19 17.46 -8.20
CA GLU A 28 -5.33 16.67 -8.67
C GLU A 28 -6.38 16.59 -7.55
N LEU A 29 -7.59 17.06 -7.84
CA LEU A 29 -8.75 16.86 -6.98
C LEU A 29 -9.62 15.75 -7.55
N ARG A 30 -9.85 14.72 -6.75
CA ARG A 30 -10.79 13.65 -7.09
C ARG A 30 -11.62 13.25 -5.86
N PRO A 31 -12.87 12.81 -6.05
CA PRO A 31 -13.66 12.26 -4.96
C PRO A 31 -12.93 11.07 -4.32
N GLU A 32 -13.00 10.98 -3.00
CA GLU A 32 -12.44 9.83 -2.31
C GLU A 32 -13.32 8.60 -2.53
N THR A 33 -12.69 7.48 -2.90
CA THR A 33 -13.36 6.19 -2.97
C THR A 33 -13.04 5.32 -1.77
N ARG A 34 -13.91 4.35 -1.45
CA ARG A 34 -13.63 3.33 -0.43
C ARG A 34 -12.32 2.57 -0.67
N SER A 35 -11.94 2.39 -1.94
CA SER A 35 -10.68 1.76 -2.33
C SER A 35 -9.47 2.63 -1.96
N ASP A 36 -9.57 3.95 -2.13
CA ASP A 36 -8.51 4.87 -1.71
C ASP A 36 -8.28 4.82 -0.19
N ALA A 37 -9.36 4.73 0.60
CA ALA A 37 -9.28 4.58 2.05
C ALA A 37 -8.57 3.27 2.46
N GLN A 38 -8.95 2.13 1.84
CA GLN A 38 -8.29 0.84 2.07
C GLN A 38 -6.81 0.88 1.69
N ASN A 39 -6.49 1.48 0.53
CA ASN A 39 -5.12 1.61 0.07
C ASN A 39 -4.28 2.41 1.07
N ARG A 40 -4.74 3.59 1.48
CA ARG A 40 -4.02 4.38 2.49
C ARG A 40 -3.86 3.63 3.80
N HIS A 41 -4.86 2.86 4.20
CA HIS A 41 -4.83 2.09 5.43
C HIS A 41 -3.75 1.01 5.42
N TYR A 42 -3.76 0.08 4.45
CA TYR A 42 -2.72 -0.97 4.42
C TYR A 42 -1.33 -0.39 4.14
N HIS A 43 -1.21 0.71 3.38
CA HIS A 43 0.08 1.40 3.19
C HIS A 43 0.62 1.96 4.52
N GLY A 44 -0.25 2.50 5.38
CA GLY A 44 0.09 2.93 6.72
C GLY A 44 0.51 1.77 7.64
N LEU A 45 -0.12 0.59 7.51
CA LEU A 45 0.28 -0.61 8.26
C LEU A 45 1.65 -1.13 7.82
N ILE A 46 1.88 -1.23 6.50
CA ILE A 46 3.18 -1.66 5.93
C ILE A 46 4.31 -0.76 6.45
N ALA A 47 4.13 0.56 6.43
CA ALA A 47 5.13 1.50 6.92
C ALA A 47 5.46 1.30 8.41
N GLN A 48 4.45 0.98 9.22
CA GLN A 48 4.64 0.72 10.66
C GLN A 48 5.35 -0.61 10.93
N ILE A 49 5.05 -1.65 10.14
CA ILE A 49 5.73 -2.94 10.18
C ILE A 49 7.19 -2.76 9.76
N ALA A 50 7.44 -2.11 8.63
CA ALA A 50 8.78 -1.79 8.12
C ALA A 50 9.65 -1.07 9.17
N ALA A 51 9.08 -0.06 9.82
CA ALA A 51 9.78 0.72 10.84
C ALA A 51 10.13 -0.07 12.11
N HIS A 52 9.38 -1.12 12.45
CA HIS A 52 9.64 -1.94 13.65
C HIS A 52 10.57 -3.12 13.36
N ILE A 53 10.38 -3.81 12.24
CA ILE A 53 11.13 -5.04 11.92
C ILE A 53 12.48 -4.71 11.28
N GLY A 54 12.54 -3.71 10.38
CA GLY A 54 13.75 -3.39 9.62
C GLY A 54 14.22 -4.55 8.72
N GLY A 55 15.53 -4.60 8.43
CA GLY A 55 16.12 -5.61 7.56
C GLY A 55 15.61 -5.52 6.13
N ASP A 56 15.20 -6.65 5.55
CA ASP A 56 14.64 -6.72 4.18
C ASP A 56 13.32 -5.95 4.03
N LEU A 57 12.66 -5.58 5.14
CA LEU A 57 11.47 -4.73 5.15
C LEU A 57 11.79 -3.24 5.36
N ALA A 58 13.06 -2.84 5.42
CA ALA A 58 13.43 -1.45 5.69
C ALA A 58 13.05 -0.51 4.52
N ASP A 59 13.12 -1.00 3.28
CA ASP A 59 12.66 -0.25 2.12
C ASP A 59 11.13 -0.40 1.95
N PRO A 60 10.36 0.70 1.87
CA PRO A 60 8.90 0.63 1.77
C PRO A 60 8.36 -0.07 0.51
N ASP A 61 9.05 0.06 -0.62
CA ASP A 61 8.63 -0.52 -1.88
C ASP A 61 8.89 -2.03 -1.90
N ASP A 62 10.02 -2.47 -1.33
CA ASP A 62 10.34 -3.87 -1.14
C ASP A 62 9.49 -4.52 -0.05
N ALA A 63 9.30 -3.85 1.09
CA ALA A 63 8.48 -4.34 2.20
C ALA A 63 7.07 -4.71 1.74
N LYS A 64 6.46 -3.87 0.91
CA LYS A 64 5.15 -4.14 0.32
C LYS A 64 5.17 -5.43 -0.51
N ARG A 65 6.18 -5.64 -1.36
CA ARG A 65 6.27 -6.83 -2.22
C ARG A 65 6.46 -8.10 -1.39
N ILE A 66 7.32 -8.02 -0.39
CA ILE A 66 7.62 -9.13 0.53
C ILE A 66 6.35 -9.51 1.31
N LEU A 67 5.66 -8.55 1.90
CA LEU A 67 4.42 -8.78 2.65
C LEU A 67 3.29 -9.34 1.77
N ILE A 68 3.15 -8.85 0.54
CA ILE A 68 2.18 -9.41 -0.43
C ILE A 68 2.55 -10.85 -0.79
N SER A 69 3.84 -11.15 -0.94
CA SER A 69 4.30 -12.51 -1.24
C SER A 69 3.99 -13.47 -0.10
N ALA A 70 4.29 -13.09 1.14
CA ALA A 70 3.98 -13.88 2.33
C ALA A 70 2.46 -14.09 2.48
N PHE A 71 1.68 -13.02 2.35
CA PHE A 71 0.21 -13.09 2.36
C PHE A 71 -0.34 -14.03 1.29
N LYS A 72 0.18 -14.00 0.06
CA LYS A 72 -0.23 -14.92 -1.01
C LYS A 72 0.01 -16.36 -0.60
N ILE A 73 1.22 -16.68 -0.14
CA ILE A 73 1.60 -18.04 0.27
C ILE A 73 0.68 -18.55 1.37
N GLU A 74 0.42 -17.75 2.40
CA GLU A 74 -0.39 -18.16 3.56
C GLU A 74 -1.90 -18.25 3.27
N THR A 75 -2.39 -17.56 2.24
CA THR A 75 -3.83 -17.48 1.94
C THR A 75 -4.23 -18.12 0.61
N GLN A 76 -3.29 -18.73 -0.11
CA GLN A 76 -3.55 -19.28 -1.44
C GLN A 76 -4.70 -20.31 -1.44
N ASP A 77 -4.78 -21.14 -0.40
CA ASP A 77 -5.80 -22.18 -0.28
C ASP A 77 -7.17 -21.61 0.11
N VAL A 78 -7.21 -20.68 1.08
CA VAL A 78 -8.45 -20.12 1.63
C VAL A 78 -9.06 -19.01 0.75
N LEU A 79 -8.25 -18.35 -0.08
CA LEU A 79 -8.66 -17.28 -1.00
C LEU A 79 -8.40 -17.68 -2.47
N ALA A 80 -8.45 -18.98 -2.78
CA ALA A 80 -8.14 -19.52 -4.10
C ALA A 80 -8.86 -18.79 -5.25
N ASP A 81 -10.16 -18.52 -5.12
CA ASP A 81 -10.95 -17.79 -6.13
C ASP A 81 -10.47 -16.36 -6.38
N GLU A 82 -9.97 -15.69 -5.34
CA GLU A 82 -9.41 -14.34 -5.48
C GLU A 82 -8.00 -14.40 -6.10
N TRP A 83 -7.20 -15.39 -5.74
CA TRP A 83 -5.85 -15.58 -6.27
C TRP A 83 -5.82 -16.07 -7.72
N ALA A 84 -6.82 -16.86 -8.14
CA ALA A 84 -6.97 -17.32 -9.51
C ALA A 84 -6.97 -16.18 -10.55
N LYS A 85 -7.40 -14.97 -10.14
CA LYS A 85 -7.43 -13.76 -10.98
C LYS A 85 -6.04 -13.20 -11.31
N PHE A 86 -5.01 -13.57 -10.55
CA PHE A 86 -3.65 -13.06 -10.71
C PHE A 86 -2.75 -13.99 -11.54
N GLY A 87 -3.15 -15.26 -11.71
CA GLY A 87 -2.31 -16.31 -12.27
C GLY A 87 -1.14 -16.71 -11.35
N ASP A 88 -0.34 -17.68 -11.79
CA ASP A 88 0.70 -18.29 -10.95
C ASP A 88 1.88 -17.35 -10.71
N LEU A 89 2.46 -16.79 -11.77
CA LEU A 89 3.64 -15.92 -11.69
C LEU A 89 3.69 -14.97 -12.90
N ARG A 90 3.62 -13.66 -12.66
CA ARG A 90 3.83 -12.67 -13.73
C ARG A 90 5.33 -12.50 -13.99
N MET A 91 5.79 -13.10 -15.09
CA MET A 91 7.14 -12.91 -15.63
C MET A 91 7.07 -12.16 -16.96
N GLY A 92 8.04 -11.29 -17.20
CA GLY A 92 8.22 -10.60 -18.47
C GLY A 92 9.62 -10.81 -19.03
N ARG A 93 9.79 -10.56 -20.33
CA ARG A 93 11.12 -10.35 -20.91
C ARG A 93 11.53 -8.92 -20.65
N GLY A 94 12.69 -8.76 -20.04
CA GLY A 94 13.35 -7.47 -19.93
C GLY A 94 13.93 -7.02 -21.27
N LEU A 95 14.38 -5.77 -21.32
CA LEU A 95 14.80 -5.11 -22.55
C LEU A 95 16.09 -5.69 -23.12
N HIS A 96 16.87 -6.39 -22.30
CA HIS A 96 18.14 -7.03 -22.67
C HIS A 96 18.04 -8.56 -22.64
N LYS A 97 16.82 -9.11 -22.82
CA LYS A 97 16.52 -10.55 -22.85
C LYS A 97 16.68 -11.28 -21.51
N GLU A 98 16.76 -10.54 -20.41
CA GLU A 98 16.64 -11.06 -19.06
C GLU A 98 15.19 -11.46 -18.71
N ILE A 99 15.02 -12.32 -17.70
CA ILE A 99 13.71 -12.62 -17.13
C ILE A 99 13.47 -11.66 -15.96
N VAL A 100 12.33 -10.97 -16.00
CA VAL A 100 11.92 -10.06 -14.92
C VAL A 100 10.72 -10.66 -14.20
N VAL A 101 10.85 -10.88 -12.90
CA VAL A 101 9.74 -11.27 -12.03
C VAL A 101 9.00 -10.01 -11.60
N LEU A 102 7.76 -9.86 -12.06
CA LEU A 102 6.95 -8.66 -11.80
C LEU A 102 6.14 -8.76 -10.50
N GLY A 103 5.98 -9.99 -9.98
CA GLY A 103 5.23 -10.28 -8.75
C GLY A 103 3.74 -9.92 -8.82
N THR A 104 3.05 -10.12 -7.70
CA THR A 104 1.66 -9.70 -7.53
C THR A 104 1.62 -8.22 -7.15
N GLN A 105 0.79 -7.42 -7.83
CA GLN A 105 0.62 -6.00 -7.53
C GLN A 105 -0.68 -5.73 -6.77
N SER A 106 -0.62 -4.94 -5.68
CA SER A 106 -1.81 -4.57 -4.89
C SER A 106 -2.86 -3.77 -5.67
N ARG A 107 -2.49 -3.12 -6.78
CA ARG A 107 -3.44 -2.42 -7.67
C ARG A 107 -4.47 -3.38 -8.29
N GLY A 108 -4.14 -4.67 -8.41
CA GLY A 108 -5.06 -5.70 -8.88
C GLY A 108 -5.98 -6.27 -7.79
N PHE A 109 -5.81 -5.88 -6.51
CA PHE A 109 -6.58 -6.46 -5.42
C PHE A 109 -8.06 -6.11 -5.56
N SER A 110 -8.91 -7.13 -5.41
CA SER A 110 -10.34 -6.92 -5.20
C SER A 110 -10.56 -6.29 -3.82
N LYS A 111 -11.75 -5.70 -3.60
CA LYS A 111 -12.12 -5.17 -2.27
C LYS A 111 -12.05 -6.24 -1.18
N LYS A 112 -12.40 -7.50 -1.52
CA LYS A 112 -12.34 -8.65 -0.61
C LYS A 112 -10.89 -9.00 -0.27
N LEU A 113 -10.02 -9.11 -1.29
CA LEU A 113 -8.61 -9.42 -1.09
C LEU A 113 -7.88 -8.31 -0.33
N GLY A 114 -8.20 -7.05 -0.61
CA GLY A 114 -7.66 -5.90 0.12
C GLY A 114 -8.07 -5.87 1.60
N ALA A 115 -9.33 -6.22 1.91
CA ALA A 115 -9.78 -6.34 3.30
C ALA A 115 -9.07 -7.49 4.04
N ALA A 116 -8.98 -8.66 3.40
CA ALA A 116 -8.25 -9.81 3.96
C ALA A 116 -6.76 -9.49 4.18
N PHE A 117 -6.15 -8.72 3.27
CA PHE A 117 -4.77 -8.29 3.43
C PHE A 117 -4.57 -7.37 4.64
N ILE A 118 -5.52 -6.46 4.92
CA ILE A 118 -5.49 -5.61 6.12
C ILE A 118 -5.54 -6.47 7.39
N GLU A 119 -6.48 -7.41 7.46
CA GLU A 119 -6.61 -8.33 8.60
C GLU A 119 -5.33 -9.15 8.79
N TRP A 120 -4.77 -9.66 7.69
CA TRP A 120 -3.51 -10.39 7.72
C TRP A 120 -2.34 -9.52 8.20
N LEU A 121 -2.24 -8.24 7.78
CA LEU A 121 -1.18 -7.34 8.25
C LEU A 121 -1.28 -7.08 9.77
N TYR A 122 -2.49 -7.00 10.32
CA TYR A 122 -2.68 -6.93 11.76
C TYR A 122 -2.20 -8.20 12.46
N ALA A 123 -2.60 -9.38 11.97
CA ALA A 123 -2.17 -10.66 12.52
C ALA A 123 -0.64 -10.81 12.45
N PHE A 124 -0.04 -10.51 11.29
CA PHE A 124 1.40 -10.52 11.07
C PHE A 124 2.12 -9.58 12.03
N GLY A 125 1.64 -8.35 12.16
CA GLY A 125 2.23 -7.36 13.06
C GLY A 125 2.15 -7.79 14.52
N VAL A 126 1.02 -8.34 14.98
CA VAL A 126 0.88 -8.87 16.34
C VAL A 126 1.86 -10.03 16.58
N ALA A 127 1.99 -10.96 15.64
CA ALA A 127 2.94 -12.06 15.74
C ALA A 127 4.40 -11.58 15.83
N HIS A 128 4.72 -10.46 15.16
CA HIS A 128 6.06 -9.84 15.17
C HIS A 128 6.21 -8.70 16.21
N LYS A 129 5.25 -8.56 17.14
CA LYS A 129 5.27 -7.55 18.21
C LYS A 129 5.35 -6.10 17.71
N VAL A 130 4.81 -5.83 16.52
CA VAL A 130 4.69 -4.47 15.96
C VAL A 130 3.66 -3.69 16.76
N GLN A 131 4.02 -2.48 17.19
CA GLN A 131 3.11 -1.57 17.88
C GLN A 131 2.41 -0.67 16.86
N PHE A 132 1.17 -1.00 16.52
CA PHE A 132 0.37 -0.18 15.63
C PHE A 132 -0.14 1.08 16.36
N LYS A 133 0.12 2.24 15.78
CA LYS A 133 -0.48 3.50 16.19
C LYS A 133 -1.95 3.52 15.73
N ALA A 134 -2.84 3.96 16.62
CA ALA A 134 -4.21 4.27 16.23
C ALA A 134 -4.19 5.31 15.11
N GLN A 135 -4.96 5.08 14.06
CA GLN A 135 -5.02 5.98 12.92
C GLN A 135 -5.56 7.33 13.38
N GLU A 136 -4.74 8.39 13.39
CA GLU A 136 -5.23 9.75 13.58
C GLU A 136 -6.16 10.08 12.41
N GLU A 137 -7.46 10.19 12.68
CA GLU A 137 -8.43 10.75 11.74
C GLU A 137 -8.05 12.22 11.46
N LYS A 138 -7.36 12.46 10.35
CA LYS A 138 -7.07 13.82 9.84
C LYS A 138 -8.08 14.25 8.77
#